data_AF-A0A9D1N5C2-F1
#
_entry.id   AF-A0A9D1N5C2-F1
#
_cell.length_a   1.000
_cell.length_b   1.000
_cell.length_c   1.000
_cell.angle_alpha   90.00
_cell.angle_beta   90.00
_cell.angle_gamma   90.00
#
_symmetry.space_group_name_H-M   'P 1'
#
loop_
_entity.id
_entity.type
_entity.pdbx_description
1 polymer ?
#
loop_
_entity_poly.entity_id
_entity_poly.type
_entity_poly.pdbx_seq_one_letter_code
_entity_poly.pdbx_strand_id
1 'polypeptide(L)'
;MGNVNNVVIGRIGEEAAAGMLEAEGYRILERNYMSPEGEIDIIAEKDADIVFIEVKARRGILYGRPCEAVNARKRRRLKSAAVCYLRERTPGERIYGRMRFDVVEVVVNHIMDAF
;
A
#
# COMPACT_ATOMS: atom_id res chain seq x y z
N MET A 1 -22.94 5.02 -3.89
CA MET A 1 -22.39 5.26 -2.54
C MET A 1 -21.45 4.10 -2.23
N GLY A 2 -20.16 4.35 -1.97
CA GLY A 2 -19.24 3.29 -1.57
C GLY A 2 -19.74 2.65 -0.28
N ASN A 3 -19.71 1.32 -0.22
CA ASN A 3 -20.18 0.57 0.94
C ASN A 3 -19.39 1.04 2.17
N VAL A 4 -20.03 1.65 3.18
CA VAL A 4 -19.37 2.27 4.35
C VAL A 4 -18.40 1.28 5.03
N ASN A 5 -18.75 -0.01 4.99
CA ASN A 5 -17.92 -1.10 5.48
C ASN A 5 -16.56 -1.23 4.76
N ASN A 6 -16.49 -0.95 3.46
CA ASN A 6 -15.24 -1.05 2.69
C ASN A 6 -14.27 0.08 3.06
N VAL A 7 -14.79 1.27 3.39
CA VAL A 7 -13.96 2.41 3.83
C VAL A 7 -13.31 2.11 5.18
N VAL A 8 -14.11 1.60 6.12
CA VAL A 8 -13.61 1.23 7.46
C VAL A 8 -12.57 0.11 7.37
N ILE A 9 -12.86 -0.95 6.60
CA ILE A 9 -11.92 -2.06 6.41
C ILE A 9 -10.64 -1.60 5.70
N GLY A 10 -10.75 -0.73 4.69
CA GLY A 10 -9.61 -0.13 4.00
C GLY A 10 -8.68 0.59 4.98
N ARG A 11 -9.24 1.48 5.82
CA ARG A 11 -8.47 2.21 6.83
C ARG A 11 -7.83 1.30 7.87
N ILE A 12 -8.55 0.28 8.35
CA ILE A 12 -7.99 -0.71 9.29
C ILE A 12 -6.81 -1.45 8.64
N GLY A 13 -6.95 -1.84 7.37
CA GLY A 13 -5.90 -2.54 6.65
C GLY A 13 -4.67 -1.66 6.44
N GLU A 14 -4.84 -0.40 6.06
CA GLU A 14 -3.72 0.52 5.90
C GLU A 14 -2.98 0.77 7.22
N GLU A 15 -3.70 0.93 8.32
CA GLU A 15 -3.10 1.09 9.65
C GLU A 15 -2.31 -0.16 10.08
N ALA A 16 -2.90 -1.34 9.90
CA ALA A 16 -2.24 -2.61 10.22
C ALA A 16 -1.02 -2.86 9.32
N ALA A 17 -1.11 -2.52 8.03
CA ALA A 17 0.00 -2.62 7.09
C ALA A 17 1.16 -1.72 7.48
N ALA A 18 0.88 -0.44 7.80
CA ALA A 18 1.91 0.50 8.25
C ALA A 18 2.61 0.00 9.52
N GLY A 19 1.86 -0.40 10.54
CA GLY A 19 2.45 -0.90 11.79
C GLY A 19 3.28 -2.18 11.61
N MET A 20 2.84 -3.11 10.74
CA MET A 20 3.62 -4.31 10.40
C MET A 20 4.93 -3.94 9.69
N LEU A 21 4.88 -3.06 8.70
CA LEU A 21 6.07 -2.60 7.97
C LEU A 21 7.07 -1.91 8.91
N GLU A 22 6.61 -1.05 9.80
CA GLU A 22 7.46 -0.42 10.82
C GLU A 22 8.11 -1.44 11.75
N ALA A 23 7.35 -2.45 12.21
CA ALA A 23 7.88 -3.54 13.02
C ALA A 23 8.92 -4.40 12.26
N GLU A 24 8.78 -4.53 10.94
CA GLU A 24 9.77 -5.16 10.05
C GLU A 24 10.93 -4.22 9.67
N GLY A 25 10.99 -3.02 10.24
CA GLY A 25 12.08 -2.07 10.07
C GLY A 25 12.04 -1.30 8.76
N TYR A 26 10.86 -1.12 8.16
CA TYR A 26 10.63 -0.10 7.14
C TYR A 26 10.45 1.26 7.81
N ARG A 27 10.90 2.31 7.14
CA ARG A 27 10.62 3.70 7.53
C ARG A 27 9.51 4.25 6.66
N ILE A 28 8.33 4.51 7.24
CA ILE A 28 7.21 5.11 6.51
C ILE A 28 7.57 6.56 6.14
N LEU A 29 7.49 6.89 4.85
CA LEU A 29 7.78 8.23 4.32
C LEU A 29 6.49 9.03 4.12
N GLU A 30 5.45 8.41 3.56
CA GLU A 30 4.15 9.03 3.31
C GLU A 30 3.06 7.95 3.24
N ARG A 31 1.82 8.31 3.62
CA ARG A 31 0.63 7.44 3.53
C ARG A 31 -0.45 8.19 2.75
N ASN A 32 -1.29 7.46 2.02
CA ASN A 32 -2.37 8.01 1.19
C ASN A 32 -1.89 9.09 0.21
N TYR A 33 -0.77 8.86 -0.48
CA TYR A 33 -0.24 9.81 -1.45
C TYR A 33 -1.16 9.87 -2.68
N MET A 34 -1.54 11.09 -3.06
CA MET A 34 -2.41 11.36 -4.19
C MET A 34 -1.69 12.24 -5.21
N SER A 35 -1.76 11.83 -6.47
CA SER A 35 -1.28 12.61 -7.62
C SER A 35 -2.33 12.60 -8.72
N PRO A 36 -2.25 13.49 -9.72
CA PRO A 36 -3.13 13.46 -10.90
C PRO A 36 -3.11 12.11 -11.63
N GLU A 37 -1.98 11.39 -11.58
CA GLU A 37 -1.76 10.15 -12.30
C GLU A 37 -2.22 8.88 -11.54
N GLY A 38 -2.36 8.98 -10.22
CA GLY A 38 -2.69 7.84 -9.38
C GLY A 38 -2.50 8.09 -7.89
N GLU A 39 -2.71 7.02 -7.13
CA GLU A 39 -2.62 6.98 -5.68
C GLU A 39 -1.62 5.90 -5.25
N ILE A 40 -1.02 6.08 -4.08
CA ILE A 40 -0.16 5.09 -3.42
C ILE A 40 -0.54 5.05 -1.94
N ASP A 41 -0.92 3.87 -1.45
CA ASP A 41 -1.41 3.72 -0.08
C ASP A 41 -0.30 3.98 0.94
N ILE A 42 0.88 3.38 0.74
CA ILE A 42 2.05 3.56 1.61
C ILE A 42 3.32 3.73 0.78
N ILE A 43 4.14 4.70 1.15
CA ILE A 43 5.48 4.90 0.60
C ILE A 43 6.46 4.77 1.76
N ALA A 44 7.43 3.88 1.61
CA ALA A 44 8.38 3.56 2.66
C ALA A 44 9.81 3.43 2.14
N GLU A 45 10.78 3.44 3.04
CA GLU A 45 12.17 3.11 2.76
C GLU A 45 12.60 1.87 3.54
N LYS A 46 13.36 0.98 2.88
CA LYS A 46 13.98 -0.19 3.48
C LYS A 46 15.34 -0.44 2.87
N ASP A 47 16.38 -0.52 3.68
CA ASP A 47 17.75 -0.84 3.23
C ASP A 47 18.22 0.04 2.05
N ALA A 48 17.93 1.35 2.11
CA ALA A 48 18.13 2.35 1.06
C ALA A 48 17.25 2.22 -0.21
N ASP A 49 16.39 1.21 -0.31
CA ASP A 49 15.38 1.11 -1.36
C ASP A 49 14.14 1.94 -1.02
N ILE A 50 13.55 2.58 -2.03
CA ILE A 50 12.21 3.18 -1.92
C ILE A 50 11.17 2.16 -2.36
N VAL A 51 10.13 2.01 -1.55
CA VAL A 51 9.12 0.96 -1.69
C VAL A 51 7.75 1.62 -1.76
N PHE A 52 7.07 1.43 -2.89
CA PHE A 52 5.71 1.91 -3.14
C PHE A 52 4.75 0.74 -2.94
N ILE A 53 3.85 0.86 -1.97
CA ILE A 53 3.05 -0.25 -1.46
C ILE A 53 1.56 0.03 -1.69
N GLU A 54 0.89 -0.93 -2.33
CA GLU A 54 -0.56 -1.02 -2.37
C GLU A 54 -1.04 -1.89 -1.20
N VAL A 55 -2.03 -1.43 -0.44
CA VAL A 55 -2.66 -2.17 0.66
C VAL A 55 -4.00 -2.72 0.22
N LYS A 56 -4.21 -4.02 0.44
CA LYS A 56 -5.46 -4.71 0.16
C LYS A 56 -6.07 -5.27 1.42
N ALA A 57 -7.07 -4.57 1.92
CA ALA A 57 -7.87 -5.02 3.04
C ALA A 57 -9.10 -5.80 2.56
N ARG A 58 -9.34 -6.98 3.12
CA ARG A 58 -10.56 -7.77 2.83
C ARG A 58 -11.10 -8.48 4.06
N ARG A 59 -12.38 -8.86 4.00
CA ARG A 59 -13.01 -9.78 4.94
C ARG A 59 -12.98 -11.21 4.40
N GLY A 60 -12.64 -12.19 5.25
CA GLY A 60 -12.64 -13.60 4.88
C GLY A 60 -11.46 -14.03 3.99
N ILE A 61 -11.35 -15.34 3.80
CA ILE A 61 -10.27 -16.00 3.03
C ILE A 61 -10.82 -16.60 1.72
N LEU A 62 -11.88 -16.00 1.13
CA LEU A 62 -12.41 -16.52 -0.13
C LEU A 62 -11.31 -16.53 -1.21
N TYR A 63 -10.99 -17.74 -1.65
CA TYR A 63 -9.81 -18.09 -2.44
C TYR A 63 -9.76 -17.33 -3.78
N GLY A 64 -8.64 -16.64 -4.00
CA GLY A 64 -8.20 -16.07 -5.27
C GLY A 64 -6.77 -15.54 -5.07
N ARG A 65 -5.85 -15.82 -6.00
CA ARG A 65 -4.44 -15.43 -5.82
C ARG A 65 -4.34 -13.89 -5.74
N PRO A 66 -3.78 -13.32 -4.65
CA PRO A 66 -3.72 -11.86 -4.48
C PRO A 66 -2.94 -11.14 -5.59
N CYS A 67 -1.97 -11.83 -6.18
CA CYS A 67 -1.12 -11.32 -7.26
C CYS A 67 -1.91 -11.00 -8.55
N GLU A 68 -3.08 -11.62 -8.75
CA GLU A 68 -3.95 -11.36 -9.90
C GLU A 68 -4.74 -10.05 -9.74
N ALA A 69 -4.81 -9.50 -8.51
CA ALA A 69 -5.68 -8.38 -8.19
C ALA A 69 -5.05 -7.00 -8.50
N VAL A 70 -3.75 -6.89 -8.79
CA VAL A 70 -3.16 -5.65 -9.32
C VAL A 70 -3.10 -5.76 -10.85
N ASN A 71 -4.23 -5.46 -11.49
CA ASN A 71 -4.33 -5.52 -12.95
C ASN A 71 -3.33 -4.54 -13.63
N ALA A 72 -3.11 -4.74 -14.93
CA ALA A 72 -2.16 -3.91 -15.70
C ALA A 72 -2.42 -2.40 -15.57
N ARG A 73 -3.70 -1.99 -15.46
CA ARG A 73 -4.09 -0.60 -15.26
C ARG A 73 -3.63 -0.05 -13.91
N LYS A 74 -3.87 -0.79 -12.81
CA LYS A 74 -3.45 -0.38 -11.46
C LYS A 74 -1.92 -0.31 -11.37
N ARG A 75 -1.18 -1.28 -11.95
CA ARG A 75 0.30 -1.22 -12.04
C ARG A 75 0.80 0.02 -12.78
N ARG A 76 0.14 0.41 -13.88
CA ARG A 76 0.51 1.61 -14.65
C ARG A 76 0.32 2.88 -13.82
N ARG A 77 -0.83 3.02 -13.15
CA ARG A 77 -1.11 4.18 -12.29
C ARG A 77 -0.14 4.28 -11.11
N LEU A 78 0.17 3.15 -10.47
CA LEU A 78 1.12 3.10 -9.35
C LEU A 78 2.52 3.57 -9.79
N LYS A 79 2.98 3.12 -10.96
CA LYS A 79 4.26 3.57 -11.54
C LYS A 79 4.24 5.07 -11.88
N SER A 80 3.16 5.58 -12.47
CA SER A 80 3.05 7.01 -12.76
C SER A 80 3.04 7.86 -11.49
N ALA A 81 2.28 7.44 -10.47
CA ALA A 81 2.26 8.12 -9.16
C ALA A 81 3.63 8.10 -8.48
N ALA A 82 4.37 6.99 -8.58
CA ALA A 82 5.73 6.90 -8.03
C ALA A 82 6.69 7.92 -8.68
N VAL A 83 6.56 8.14 -10.00
CA VAL A 83 7.34 9.17 -10.71
C VAL A 83 6.96 10.58 -10.24
N CYS A 84 5.67 10.87 -10.03
CA CYS A 84 5.23 12.15 -9.46
C CYS A 84 5.81 12.35 -8.06
N TYR A 85 5.71 11.34 -7.19
CA TYR A 85 6.24 11.39 -5.84
C TYR A 85 7.74 11.71 -5.82
N LEU A 86 8.54 10.99 -6.62
CA LEU A 86 9.98 11.21 -6.68
C LEU A 86 10.32 12.64 -7.13
N ARG A 87 9.58 13.20 -8.10
CA ARG A 87 9.78 14.58 -8.56
C ARG A 87 9.41 15.61 -7.49
N GLU A 88 8.33 15.38 -6.76
CA GLU A 88 7.78 16.34 -5.78
C GLU A 88 8.50 16.29 -4.42
N ARG A 89 8.89 15.10 -3.97
CA ARG A 89 9.36 14.83 -2.61
C ARG A 89 10.85 14.52 -2.52
N THR A 90 11.53 14.35 -3.66
CA THR A 90 12.95 13.99 -3.70
C THR A 90 13.79 15.03 -4.48
N PRO A 91 13.78 16.33 -4.11
CA PRO A 91 14.63 17.30 -4.79
C PRO A 91 16.12 17.10 -4.46
N GLY A 92 16.95 17.10 -5.49
CA GLY A 92 18.36 17.48 -5.42
C GLY A 92 19.40 16.37 -5.21
N GLU A 93 19.31 15.55 -4.16
CA GLU A 93 20.49 14.76 -3.71
C GLU A 93 20.19 13.38 -3.13
N ARG A 94 18.92 13.07 -2.85
CA ARG A 94 18.54 11.78 -2.26
C ARG A 94 18.51 10.70 -3.34
N ILE A 95 19.48 9.79 -3.27
CA ILE A 95 19.58 8.62 -4.15
C ILE A 95 19.07 7.40 -3.38
N TYR A 96 18.04 6.75 -3.92
CA TYR A 96 17.59 5.43 -3.46
C TYR A 96 18.30 4.32 -4.25
N GLY A 97 18.51 3.17 -3.63
CA GLY A 97 19.11 1.99 -4.25
C GLY A 97 18.23 1.43 -5.36
N ARG A 98 17.13 0.77 -4.99
CA ARG A 98 16.10 0.25 -5.91
C ARG A 98 14.76 0.91 -5.65
N MET A 99 13.96 0.92 -6.70
CA MET A 99 12.53 1.24 -6.63
C MET A 99 11.73 -0.07 -6.66
N ARG A 100 11.00 -0.35 -5.59
CA ARG A 100 10.17 -1.55 -5.41
C ARG A 100 8.69 -1.22 -5.44
N PHE A 101 7.90 -2.19 -5.87
CA PHE A 101 6.44 -2.11 -5.88
C PHE A 101 5.90 -3.35 -5.18
N ASP A 102 5.39 -3.15 -3.98
CA ASP A 102 4.96 -4.23 -3.10
C ASP A 102 3.44 -4.19 -2.90
N VAL A 103 2.89 -5.30 -2.45
CA VAL A 103 1.48 -5.40 -2.07
C VAL A 103 1.41 -5.99 -0.66
N VAL A 104 0.72 -5.30 0.24
CA VAL A 104 0.41 -5.83 1.58
C VAL A 104 -1.06 -6.21 1.60
N GLU A 105 -1.34 -7.44 2.05
CA GLU A 105 -2.71 -7.92 2.19
C GLU A 105 -3.07 -8.04 3.68
N VAL A 106 -4.20 -7.44 4.07
CA VAL A 106 -4.74 -7.53 5.42
C VAL A 106 -6.09 -8.22 5.37
N VAL A 107 -6.19 -9.33 6.11
CA VAL A 107 -7.43 -10.10 6.21
C VAL A 107 -8.06 -9.85 7.59
N VAL A 108 -9.28 -9.34 7.58
CA VAL A 108 -10.05 -9.06 8.80
C VAL A 108 -11.15 -10.12 8.94
N ASN A 109 -11.09 -10.89 10.02
CA ASN A 109 -12.08 -11.92 10.33
C ASN A 109 -12.75 -11.63 11.67
N HIS A 110 -14.08 -11.73 11.71
CA HIS A 110 -14.86 -11.76 12.93
C HIS A 110 -15.52 -13.14 13.01
N ILE A 111 -15.13 -13.93 14.01
CA ILE A 111 -15.69 -15.25 14.28
C ILE A 111 -16.68 -15.07 15.43
N MET A 112 -17.98 -15.06 15.10
CA MET A 112 -19.05 -14.97 16.09
C MET A 112 -19.14 -16.31 16.84
N ASP A 113 -19.41 -16.25 18.14
CA ASP A 113 -19.56 -17.42 19.01
C ASP A 113 -18.39 -18.42 18.88
N ALA A 114 -17.16 -17.90 18.89
CA ALA A 114 -15.95 -18.71 18.72
C ALA A 114 -15.65 -19.64 19.91
N PHE A 115 -16.36 -19.48 21.02
CA PHE A 115 -16.24 -20.24 22.26
C PHE A 115 -17.60 -20.39 22.93
#